data_AF-A0A5M9QYC6-F1
#
_entry.id   AF-A0A5M9QYC6-F1
#
_cell.length_a   1.000
_cell.length_b   1.000
_cell.length_c   1.000
_cell.angle_alpha   90.00
_cell.angle_beta   90.00
_cell.angle_gamma   90.00
#
_symmetry.space_group_name_H-M   'P 1'
#
loop_
_entity.id
_entity.type
_entity.pdbx_description
1 polymer ?
#
loop_
_entity_poly.entity_id
_entity_poly.type
_entity_poly.pdbx_seq_one_letter_code
_entity_poly.pdbx_strand_id
1 'polypeptide(L)'
;MSNLLALIRGKRKEMAEKRASRGVDIAKMQNGVQYLRIFPNFDDAEGVFFHPFGMHYAKTKEDGKEKVVASICRSVAFGEPCELCNTLMEAKAVHKGNKVMEEIIQDSRSSFRYLVNGALTATPDIRTAEKGQLIELPQTVFEDILKLIDEDMTDVIGNPLSATDGYCYMINRTGAGRETRYSVSPSRREGKAAIPEELKTGVLNLESFVKSQDDVNKYALTGKIIAASTGIAFSASSTLSLPATGTTGVGELPGFSSSKPADDVPFDTGAADAAKSAAAEASAVEFTGAADATASAAAVTPAAPVASPSNDSLAEQDLADMMKALEGV
;
A
#
# COMPACT_ATOMS: atom_id res chain seq x y z
N MET A 1 -26.16 2.73 33.32
CA MET A 1 -25.83 1.42 32.71
C MET A 1 -24.35 1.43 32.40
N SER A 2 -23.61 0.43 32.88
CA SER A 2 -22.17 0.48 33.15
C SER A 2 -21.29 0.69 31.91
N ASN A 3 -20.31 1.61 32.04
CA ASN A 3 -19.24 1.90 31.06
C ASN A 3 -18.56 0.61 30.53
N LEU A 4 -18.44 -0.41 31.39
CA LEU A 4 -17.93 -1.73 31.02
C LEU A 4 -18.76 -2.44 29.94
N LEU A 5 -20.09 -2.35 29.97
CA LEU A 5 -20.95 -2.96 28.93
C LEU A 5 -20.77 -2.26 27.58
N ALA A 6 -20.56 -0.94 27.58
CA ALA A 6 -20.24 -0.19 26.36
C ALA A 6 -18.88 -0.62 25.79
N LEU A 7 -17.85 -0.78 26.63
CA LEU A 7 -16.53 -1.27 26.24
C LEU A 7 -16.57 -2.70 25.68
N ILE A 8 -17.31 -3.61 26.33
CA ILE A 8 -17.46 -5.00 25.86
C ILE A 8 -18.19 -5.03 24.50
N ARG A 9 -19.24 -4.24 24.33
CA ARG A 9 -19.97 -4.13 23.04
C ARG A 9 -19.06 -3.55 21.95
N GLY A 10 -18.29 -2.51 22.27
CA GLY A 10 -17.30 -1.94 21.37
C GLY A 10 -16.26 -2.97 20.92
N LYS A 11 -15.69 -3.74 21.86
CA LYS A 11 -14.70 -4.77 21.52
C LYS A 11 -15.30 -5.91 20.70
N ARG A 12 -16.54 -6.30 20.97
CA ARG A 12 -17.26 -7.30 20.16
C ARG A 12 -17.51 -6.81 18.73
N LYS A 13 -17.86 -5.53 18.55
CA LYS A 13 -18.03 -4.89 17.24
C LYS A 13 -16.70 -4.88 16.47
N GLU A 14 -15.62 -4.44 17.10
CA GLU A 14 -14.27 -4.44 16.50
C GLU A 14 -13.84 -5.86 16.07
N MET A 15 -14.09 -6.88 16.90
CA MET A 15 -13.78 -8.27 16.54
C MET A 15 -14.64 -8.80 15.39
N ALA A 16 -15.90 -8.37 15.29
CA ALA A 16 -16.77 -8.75 14.18
C ALA A 16 -16.29 -8.10 12.88
N GLU A 17 -15.94 -6.81 12.90
CA GLU A 17 -15.39 -6.08 11.75
C GLU A 17 -14.06 -6.68 11.28
N LYS A 18 -13.14 -6.98 12.22
CA LYS A 18 -11.87 -7.66 11.91
C LYS A 18 -12.05 -9.08 11.37
N ARG A 19 -13.17 -9.74 11.62
CA ARG A 19 -13.49 -11.04 10.99
C ARG A 19 -14.09 -10.84 9.61
N ALA A 20 -14.99 -9.86 9.48
CA ALA A 20 -15.61 -9.50 8.21
C ALA A 20 -14.58 -9.03 7.17
N SER A 21 -13.47 -8.42 7.60
CA SER A 21 -12.39 -7.99 6.71
C SER A 21 -11.38 -9.07 6.33
N ARG A 22 -11.41 -10.25 6.97
CA ARG A 22 -10.48 -11.35 6.66
C ARG A 22 -10.90 -12.04 5.36
N GLY A 23 -9.95 -12.15 4.43
CA GLY A 23 -10.20 -12.81 3.15
C GLY A 23 -11.11 -12.02 2.20
N VAL A 24 -11.28 -10.72 2.46
CA VAL A 24 -11.94 -9.83 1.51
C VAL A 24 -10.95 -9.52 0.38
N ASP A 25 -11.30 -9.98 -0.81
CA ASP A 25 -10.58 -9.62 -2.02
C ASP A 25 -11.01 -8.23 -2.47
N ILE A 26 -10.02 -7.36 -2.66
CA ILE A 26 -10.24 -6.04 -3.24
C ILE A 26 -10.31 -6.20 -4.75
N ALA A 27 -11.46 -5.90 -5.33
CA ALA A 27 -11.69 -5.97 -6.75
C ALA A 27 -10.93 -4.84 -7.46
N LYS A 28 -10.19 -5.21 -8.50
CA LYS A 28 -9.47 -4.27 -9.38
C LYS A 28 -10.14 -4.25 -10.74
N MET A 29 -10.15 -3.07 -11.36
CA MET A 29 -10.64 -2.94 -12.73
C MET A 29 -9.80 -3.79 -13.68
N GLN A 30 -10.45 -4.58 -14.52
CA GLN A 30 -9.83 -5.41 -15.53
C GLN A 30 -9.61 -4.61 -16.82
N ASN A 31 -8.79 -5.14 -17.73
CA ASN A 31 -8.62 -4.53 -19.04
C ASN A 31 -9.93 -4.64 -19.85
N GLY A 32 -10.24 -3.59 -20.61
CA GLY A 32 -11.47 -3.47 -21.38
C GLY A 32 -12.50 -2.57 -20.70
N VAL A 33 -13.74 -2.68 -21.17
CA VAL A 33 -14.88 -1.89 -20.69
C VAL A 33 -15.56 -2.59 -19.53
N GLN A 34 -15.74 -1.88 -18.43
CA GLN A 34 -16.52 -2.32 -17.28
C GLN A 34 -17.45 -1.21 -16.81
N TYR A 35 -18.56 -1.60 -16.19
CA TYR A 35 -19.50 -0.68 -15.58
C TYR A 35 -19.36 -0.76 -14.07
N LEU A 36 -19.10 0.39 -13.45
CA LEU A 36 -18.97 0.55 -12.01
C LEU A 36 -20.23 1.20 -11.46
N ARG A 37 -20.93 0.52 -10.56
CA ARG A 37 -21.91 1.17 -9.68
C ARG A 37 -21.29 1.38 -8.32
N ILE A 38 -21.18 2.65 -7.92
CA ILE A 38 -20.77 3.02 -6.57
C ILE A 38 -22.00 3.01 -5.65
N PHE A 39 -21.83 2.44 -4.47
CA PHE A 39 -22.86 2.42 -3.45
C PHE A 39 -22.73 3.62 -2.52
N PRO A 40 -23.86 4.18 -2.04
CA PRO A 40 -23.81 5.17 -0.99
C PRO A 40 -23.31 4.54 0.31
N ASN A 41 -22.98 5.40 1.26
CA ASN A 41 -22.84 4.95 2.63
C ASN A 41 -24.24 4.63 3.20
N PHE A 42 -24.49 3.36 3.49
CA PHE A 42 -25.78 2.89 4.00
C PHE A 42 -25.96 3.13 5.50
N ASP A 43 -24.87 3.28 6.25
CA ASP A 43 -24.90 3.56 7.69
C ASP A 43 -25.16 5.04 7.95
N ASP A 44 -24.65 5.92 7.07
CA ASP A 44 -24.77 7.36 7.15
C ASP A 44 -24.99 7.95 5.76
N ALA A 45 -26.19 8.48 5.51
CA ALA A 45 -26.58 9.01 4.21
C ALA A 45 -25.80 10.26 3.79
N GLU A 46 -25.25 11.02 4.75
CA GLU A 46 -24.35 12.16 4.49
C GLU A 46 -22.88 11.79 4.68
N GLY A 47 -22.61 10.54 5.05
CA GLY A 47 -21.28 10.02 5.29
C GLY A 47 -20.48 9.85 4.01
N VAL A 48 -19.16 9.81 4.17
CA VAL A 48 -18.24 9.60 3.06
C VAL A 48 -18.40 8.17 2.51
N PHE A 49 -18.59 8.03 1.19
CA PHE A 49 -18.76 6.74 0.50
C PHE A 49 -17.43 6.11 0.05
N PHE A 50 -16.32 6.79 0.31
CA PHE A 50 -14.96 6.41 -0.11
C PHE A 50 -13.98 6.49 1.06
N HIS A 51 -12.85 5.81 0.92
CA HIS A 51 -11.75 5.93 1.87
C HIS A 51 -10.40 5.95 1.13
N PRO A 52 -9.49 6.91 1.43
CA PRO A 52 -8.12 6.87 0.92
C PRO A 52 -7.41 5.58 1.33
N PHE A 53 -6.71 4.96 0.41
CA PHE A 53 -6.03 3.69 0.65
C PHE A 53 -4.71 3.65 -0.08
N GLY A 54 -3.66 3.27 0.64
CA GLY A 54 -2.32 3.19 0.08
C GLY A 54 -1.55 2.04 0.69
N MET A 55 -0.82 1.34 -0.14
CA MET A 55 -0.04 0.17 0.25
C MET A 55 1.39 0.32 -0.27
N HIS A 56 2.36 0.08 0.60
CA HIS A 56 3.74 -0.15 0.22
C HIS A 56 3.93 -1.63 -0.10
N TYR A 57 4.58 -1.93 -1.22
CA TYR A 57 4.88 -3.29 -1.64
C TYR A 57 6.39 -3.50 -1.63
N ALA A 58 6.88 -4.42 -0.82
CA ALA A 58 8.28 -4.81 -0.80
C ALA A 58 8.45 -6.20 -1.40
N LYS A 59 9.21 -6.29 -2.48
CA LYS A 59 9.57 -7.57 -3.12
C LYS A 59 10.83 -8.10 -2.46
N THR A 60 10.79 -9.35 -1.99
CA THR A 60 11.93 -10.06 -1.44
C THR A 60 12.03 -11.46 -2.05
N LYS A 61 13.20 -12.10 -1.91
CA LYS A 61 13.39 -13.51 -2.24
C LYS A 61 13.65 -14.26 -0.95
N GLU A 62 12.76 -15.19 -0.61
CA GLU A 62 12.87 -16.08 0.56
C GLU A 62 12.90 -17.52 0.01
N ASP A 63 13.92 -18.29 0.35
CA ASP A 63 14.15 -19.65 -0.16
C ASP A 63 14.13 -19.78 -1.70
N GLY A 64 14.65 -18.77 -2.40
CA GLY A 64 14.67 -18.71 -3.87
C GLY A 64 13.30 -18.41 -4.51
N LYS A 65 12.24 -18.20 -3.73
CA LYS A 65 10.91 -17.81 -4.21
C LYS A 65 10.68 -16.32 -4.02
N GLU A 66 10.09 -15.68 -5.01
CA GLU A 66 9.69 -14.28 -4.92
C GLU A 66 8.48 -14.15 -3.98
N LYS A 67 8.61 -13.27 -2.98
CA LYS A 67 7.58 -12.97 -2.01
C LYS A 67 7.36 -11.47 -1.99
N VAL A 68 6.10 -11.07 -2.09
CA VAL A 68 5.71 -9.67 -1.96
C VAL A 68 5.04 -9.47 -0.61
N VAL A 69 5.62 -8.62 0.21
CA VAL A 69 5.02 -8.18 1.48
C VAL A 69 4.38 -6.83 1.23
N ALA A 70 3.13 -6.68 1.66
CA ALA A 70 2.40 -5.43 1.53
C ALA A 70 2.02 -4.90 2.92
N SER A 71 2.21 -3.61 3.14
CA SER A 71 1.79 -2.92 4.36
C SER A 71 1.11 -1.59 4.04
N ILE A 72 0.14 -1.21 4.88
CA ILE A 72 -0.58 0.03 4.71
C ILE A 72 0.33 1.25 4.85
N CYS A 73 0.10 2.25 4.01
CA CYS A 73 0.73 3.55 4.10
C CYS A 73 -0.11 4.44 5.02
N ARG A 74 0.39 4.70 6.24
CA ARG A 74 -0.34 5.48 7.25
C ARG A 74 -0.58 6.94 6.84
N SER A 75 0.32 7.50 6.06
CA SER A 75 0.18 8.87 5.52
C SER A 75 -0.99 8.98 4.56
N VAL A 76 -1.18 7.98 3.71
CA VAL A 76 -2.30 7.94 2.78
C VAL A 76 -3.60 7.58 3.49
N ALA A 77 -3.58 6.51 4.29
CA ALA A 77 -4.80 5.95 4.85
C ALA A 77 -5.34 6.74 6.04
N PHE A 78 -4.46 7.32 6.86
CA PHE A 78 -4.82 7.96 8.13
C PHE A 78 -4.35 9.41 8.25
N GLY A 79 -3.59 9.93 7.28
CA GLY A 79 -2.99 11.28 7.37
C GLY A 79 -1.85 11.38 8.38
N GLU A 80 -1.31 10.25 8.83
CA GLU A 80 -0.26 10.18 9.86
C GLU A 80 1.16 10.08 9.25
N PRO A 81 2.22 10.48 9.97
CA PRO A 81 3.59 10.24 9.51
C PRO A 81 3.85 8.77 9.17
N CYS A 82 4.47 8.52 8.02
CA CYS A 82 4.77 7.17 7.55
C CYS A 82 6.27 7.00 7.36
N GLU A 83 6.89 6.21 8.24
CA GLU A 83 8.32 5.93 8.21
C GLU A 83 8.76 5.23 6.91
N LEU A 84 7.89 4.40 6.31
CA LEU A 84 8.17 3.81 4.99
C LEU A 84 8.29 4.89 3.91
N CYS A 85 7.41 5.90 3.92
CA CYS A 85 7.51 7.03 3.00
C CYS A 85 8.80 7.84 3.25
N ASN A 86 9.16 8.06 4.51
CA ASN A 86 10.38 8.79 4.88
C ASN A 86 11.64 8.07 4.36
N THR A 87 11.77 6.76 4.65
CA THR A 87 12.89 5.94 4.18
C THR A 87 12.98 5.91 2.65
N LEU A 88 11.85 5.84 1.93
CA LEU A 88 11.85 5.87 0.46
C LEU A 88 12.21 7.25 -0.10
N MET A 89 11.83 8.32 0.58
CA MET A 89 12.20 9.68 0.19
C MET A 89 13.71 9.90 0.35
N GLU A 90 14.28 9.44 1.46
CA GLU A 90 15.73 9.46 1.69
C GLU A 90 16.47 8.60 0.66
N ALA A 91 15.99 7.37 0.42
CA ALA A 91 16.57 6.50 -0.61
C ALA A 91 16.58 7.15 -1.99
N LYS A 92 15.51 7.87 -2.35
CA LYS A 92 15.43 8.61 -3.61
C LYS A 92 16.46 9.73 -3.70
N ALA A 93 16.75 10.41 -2.59
CA ALA A 93 17.75 11.46 -2.54
C ALA A 93 19.18 10.89 -2.67
N VAL A 94 19.47 9.80 -1.96
CA VAL A 94 20.78 9.14 -1.95
C VAL A 94 21.11 8.49 -3.29
N HIS A 95 20.15 7.78 -3.90
CA HIS A 95 20.37 6.99 -5.12
C HIS A 95 20.01 7.73 -6.42
N LYS A 96 19.95 9.07 -6.38
CA LYS A 96 19.59 9.88 -7.54
C LYS A 96 20.52 9.58 -8.73
N GLY A 97 19.95 9.24 -9.88
CA GLY A 97 20.68 8.91 -11.10
C GLY A 97 21.03 7.43 -11.25
N ASN A 98 20.80 6.60 -10.22
CA ASN A 98 20.91 5.15 -10.33
C ASN A 98 19.54 4.56 -10.73
N LYS A 99 19.38 4.25 -12.03
CA LYS A 99 18.12 3.75 -12.60
C LYS A 99 17.58 2.50 -11.92
N VAL A 100 18.45 1.57 -11.53
CA VAL A 100 18.04 0.31 -10.89
C VAL A 100 17.43 0.59 -9.51
N MET A 101 18.07 1.47 -8.75
CA MET A 101 17.58 1.85 -7.42
C MET A 101 16.32 2.71 -7.52
N GLU A 102 16.24 3.61 -8.49
CA GLU A 102 15.05 4.41 -8.75
C GLU A 102 13.83 3.52 -9.07
N GLU A 103 14.01 2.43 -9.81
CA GLU A 103 12.95 1.44 -10.06
C GLU A 103 12.52 0.72 -8.79
N ILE A 104 13.46 0.24 -7.96
CA ILE A 104 13.15 -0.42 -6.68
C ILE A 104 12.39 0.53 -5.73
N ILE A 105 12.84 1.78 -5.64
CA ILE A 105 12.21 2.82 -4.80
C ILE A 105 10.81 3.12 -5.31
N GLN A 106 10.64 3.25 -6.62
CA GLN A 106 9.36 3.55 -7.24
C GLN A 106 8.37 2.38 -7.08
N ASP A 107 8.84 1.13 -7.21
CA ASP A 107 8.03 -0.07 -6.98
C ASP A 107 7.62 -0.22 -5.50
N SER A 108 8.45 0.27 -4.57
CA SER A 108 8.19 0.23 -3.13
C SER A 108 7.34 1.40 -2.61
N ARG A 109 7.18 2.44 -3.42
CA ARG A 109 6.38 3.61 -3.09
C ARG A 109 4.92 3.24 -2.90
N SER A 110 4.27 3.91 -1.95
CA SER A 110 2.84 3.74 -1.72
C SER A 110 2.06 4.07 -2.99
N SER A 111 1.23 3.13 -3.44
CA SER A 111 0.24 3.39 -4.48
C SER A 111 -0.96 4.12 -3.88
N PHE A 112 -1.17 5.39 -4.22
CA PHE A 112 -2.34 6.14 -3.76
C PHE A 112 -3.60 5.74 -4.55
N ARG A 113 -4.60 5.25 -3.83
CA ARG A 113 -5.85 4.69 -4.34
C ARG A 113 -7.01 5.09 -3.45
N TYR A 114 -8.23 4.85 -3.92
CA TYR A 114 -9.45 5.01 -3.14
C TYR A 114 -10.19 3.69 -3.09
N LEU A 115 -10.73 3.36 -1.92
CA LEU A 115 -11.65 2.24 -1.75
C LEU A 115 -13.08 2.76 -1.80
N VAL A 116 -13.93 2.05 -2.53
CA VAL A 116 -15.37 2.29 -2.58
C VAL A 116 -16.12 0.96 -2.49
N ASN A 117 -17.30 0.98 -1.88
CA ASN A 117 -18.23 -0.15 -2.01
C ASN A 117 -19.00 -0.01 -3.32
N GLY A 118 -19.17 -1.11 -4.04
CA GLY A 118 -19.90 -1.08 -5.29
C GLY A 118 -20.03 -2.44 -5.97
N ALA A 119 -20.39 -2.40 -7.24
CA ALA A 119 -20.42 -3.56 -8.11
C ALA A 119 -19.71 -3.24 -9.44
N LEU A 120 -18.93 -4.19 -9.93
CA LEU A 120 -18.35 -4.17 -11.28
C LEU A 120 -19.09 -5.18 -12.15
N THR A 121 -19.60 -4.71 -13.29
CA THR A 121 -20.34 -5.53 -14.26
C THR A 121 -19.78 -5.34 -15.66
N ALA A 122 -19.96 -6.34 -16.53
CA ALA A 122 -19.62 -6.21 -17.96
C ALA A 122 -20.68 -5.43 -18.75
N THR A 123 -21.90 -5.38 -18.23
CA THR A 123 -23.06 -4.68 -18.80
C THR A 123 -23.48 -3.51 -17.91
N PRO A 124 -24.20 -2.51 -18.43
CA PRO A 124 -24.69 -1.39 -17.62
C PRO A 124 -25.69 -1.80 -16.54
N ASP A 125 -26.36 -2.96 -16.69
CA ASP A 125 -27.28 -3.49 -15.69
C ASP A 125 -26.55 -4.09 -14.48
N ILE A 126 -26.76 -3.46 -13.31
CA ILE A 126 -26.22 -3.89 -12.02
C ILE A 126 -26.74 -5.25 -11.55
N ARG A 127 -27.92 -5.68 -12.01
CA ARG A 127 -28.54 -6.96 -11.58
C ARG A 127 -27.74 -8.17 -12.02
N THR A 128 -26.80 -7.99 -12.95
CA THR A 128 -25.85 -9.02 -13.38
C THR A 128 -24.71 -9.24 -12.38
N ALA A 129 -24.55 -8.37 -11.38
CA ALA A 129 -23.57 -8.55 -10.32
C ALA A 129 -24.02 -9.63 -9.32
N GLU A 130 -23.12 -10.54 -8.98
CA GLU A 130 -23.40 -11.59 -7.98
C GLU A 130 -23.38 -11.07 -6.54
N LYS A 131 -22.49 -10.12 -6.23
CA LYS A 131 -22.32 -9.57 -4.89
C LYS A 131 -21.74 -8.15 -4.92
N GLY A 132 -22.04 -7.37 -3.89
CA GLY A 132 -21.32 -6.16 -3.57
C GLY A 132 -19.86 -6.47 -3.26
N GLN A 133 -18.95 -5.65 -3.77
CA GLN A 133 -17.52 -5.82 -3.66
C GLN A 133 -16.85 -4.54 -3.18
N LEU A 134 -15.72 -4.71 -2.52
CA LEU A 134 -14.81 -3.63 -2.20
C LEU A 134 -13.92 -3.37 -3.42
N ILE A 135 -13.97 -2.18 -3.98
CA ILE A 135 -13.33 -1.86 -5.26
C ILE A 135 -12.21 -0.85 -5.03
N GLU A 136 -11.02 -1.13 -5.57
CA GLU A 136 -9.89 -0.20 -5.61
C GLU A 136 -9.96 0.66 -6.87
N LEU A 137 -10.01 1.99 -6.68
CA LEU A 137 -9.98 2.97 -7.74
C LEU A 137 -8.62 3.71 -7.78
N PRO A 138 -7.98 3.81 -8.94
CA PRO A 138 -6.92 4.78 -9.21
C PRO A 138 -7.38 6.20 -8.91
N GLN A 139 -6.46 7.02 -8.40
CA GLN A 139 -6.71 8.44 -8.13
C GLN A 139 -7.33 9.17 -9.33
N THR A 140 -6.78 9.00 -10.54
CA THR A 140 -7.28 9.68 -11.74
C THR A 140 -8.73 9.33 -12.07
N VAL A 141 -9.09 8.04 -11.93
CA VAL A 141 -10.46 7.56 -12.16
C VAL A 141 -11.40 8.11 -11.10
N PHE A 142 -10.96 8.10 -9.85
CA PHE A 142 -11.76 8.61 -8.74
C PHE A 142 -12.01 10.11 -8.86
N GLU A 143 -11.00 10.90 -9.22
CA GLU A 143 -11.13 12.34 -9.48
C GLU A 143 -12.11 12.63 -10.61
N ASP A 144 -12.05 11.88 -11.72
CA ASP A 144 -12.97 12.06 -12.85
C ASP A 144 -14.41 11.68 -12.46
N ILE A 145 -14.59 10.64 -11.65
CA ILE A 145 -15.91 10.30 -11.09
C ILE A 145 -16.43 11.43 -10.20
N LEU A 146 -15.61 11.99 -9.31
CA LEU A 146 -16.03 13.09 -8.44
C LEU A 146 -16.46 14.32 -9.25
N LYS A 147 -15.73 14.67 -10.32
CA LYS A 147 -16.13 15.75 -11.24
C LYS A 147 -17.48 15.48 -11.89
N LEU A 148 -17.70 14.26 -12.39
CA LEU A 148 -18.97 13.86 -12.99
C LEU A 148 -20.13 13.91 -11.98
N ILE A 149 -19.89 13.51 -10.73
CA ILE A 149 -20.89 13.62 -9.65
C ILE A 149 -21.23 15.09 -9.41
N ASP A 150 -20.22 15.96 -9.32
CA ASP A 150 -20.40 17.40 -9.06
C ASP A 150 -21.19 18.08 -10.19
N GLU A 151 -20.84 17.78 -11.45
CA GLU A 151 -21.57 18.23 -12.64
C GLU A 151 -23.04 17.75 -12.62
N ASP A 152 -23.27 16.46 -12.38
CA ASP A 152 -24.61 15.86 -12.39
C ASP A 152 -25.52 16.38 -11.25
N MET A 153 -24.92 16.68 -10.10
CA MET A 153 -25.62 17.28 -8.96
C MET A 153 -25.92 18.77 -9.18
N THR A 154 -25.01 19.51 -9.82
CA THR A 154 -25.17 20.93 -10.13
C THR A 154 -26.22 21.15 -11.23
N ASP A 155 -26.21 20.33 -12.27
CA ASP A 155 -27.15 20.40 -13.40
C ASP A 155 -28.51 19.74 -13.09
N VAL A 156 -28.72 19.26 -11.85
CA VAL A 156 -29.97 18.60 -11.39
C VAL A 156 -30.35 17.41 -12.28
N ILE A 157 -29.36 16.71 -12.82
CA ILE A 157 -29.54 15.53 -13.68
C ILE A 157 -29.94 14.32 -12.83
N GLY A 158 -29.37 14.21 -11.62
CA GLY A 158 -29.73 13.19 -10.64
C GLY A 158 -28.57 12.85 -9.71
N ASN A 159 -28.87 12.14 -8.61
CA ASN A 159 -27.85 11.67 -7.67
C ASN A 159 -27.32 10.28 -8.10
N PRO A 160 -26.08 10.16 -8.62
CA PRO A 160 -25.49 8.88 -9.02
C PRO A 160 -25.35 7.86 -7.89
N LEU A 161 -25.22 8.34 -6.65
CA LEU A 161 -25.06 7.51 -5.46
C LEU A 161 -26.40 7.08 -4.85
N SER A 162 -27.53 7.50 -5.42
CA SER A 162 -28.84 7.10 -4.91
C SER A 162 -29.02 5.58 -4.96
N ALA A 163 -29.54 5.01 -3.87
CA ALA A 163 -29.85 3.59 -3.79
C ALA A 163 -30.99 3.16 -4.71
N THR A 164 -31.90 4.08 -5.07
CA THR A 164 -33.08 3.81 -5.91
C THR A 164 -32.86 4.20 -7.36
N ASP A 165 -32.27 5.37 -7.59
CA ASP A 165 -32.27 6.05 -8.88
C ASP A 165 -30.86 6.41 -9.39
N GLY A 166 -29.81 5.94 -8.71
CA GLY A 166 -28.46 6.16 -9.19
C GLY A 166 -28.17 5.40 -10.48
N TYR A 167 -26.99 5.63 -11.04
CA TYR A 167 -26.53 4.99 -12.28
C TYR A 167 -25.06 4.56 -12.23
N CYS A 168 -24.67 3.74 -13.19
CA CYS A 168 -23.32 3.21 -13.33
C CYS A 168 -22.41 4.15 -14.13
N TYR A 169 -21.10 4.05 -13.91
CA TYR A 169 -20.05 4.66 -14.72
C TYR A 169 -19.44 3.62 -15.64
N MET A 170 -19.41 3.89 -16.94
CA MET A 170 -18.62 3.11 -17.88
C MET A 170 -17.15 3.53 -17.76
N ILE A 171 -16.29 2.58 -17.42
CA ILE A 171 -14.86 2.76 -17.29
C ILE A 171 -14.19 1.85 -18.33
N ASN A 172 -13.44 2.44 -19.24
CA ASN A 172 -12.61 1.70 -20.18
C ASN A 172 -11.15 1.78 -19.71
N ARG A 173 -10.56 0.62 -19.43
CA ARG A 173 -9.14 0.48 -19.10
C ARG A 173 -8.39 -0.07 -20.30
N THR A 174 -7.44 0.70 -20.80
CA THR A 174 -6.56 0.31 -21.91
C THR A 174 -5.09 0.33 -21.50
N GLY A 175 -4.27 -0.55 -22.07
CA GLY A 175 -2.83 -0.63 -21.80
C GLY A 175 -2.46 -1.52 -20.61
N ALA A 176 -1.16 -1.59 -20.31
CA ALA A 176 -0.61 -2.36 -19.19
C ALA A 176 0.52 -1.59 -18.50
N GLY A 177 0.67 -1.80 -17.19
CA GLY A 177 1.72 -1.15 -16.41
C GLY A 177 1.66 0.37 -16.47
N ARG A 178 2.75 1.00 -16.91
CA ARG A 178 2.91 2.47 -16.96
C ARG A 178 2.09 3.13 -18.06
N GLU A 179 1.67 2.39 -19.08
CA GLU A 179 0.85 2.91 -20.19
C GLU A 179 -0.66 2.72 -19.93
N THR A 180 -1.05 2.35 -18.71
CA THR A 180 -2.47 2.17 -18.37
C THR A 180 -3.19 3.52 -18.45
N ARG A 181 -4.21 3.60 -19.30
CA ARG A 181 -5.10 4.75 -19.43
C ARG A 181 -6.52 4.34 -19.07
N TYR A 182 -7.25 5.31 -18.55
CA TYR A 182 -8.65 5.17 -18.17
C TYR A 182 -9.47 6.25 -18.88
N SER A 183 -10.67 5.88 -19.35
CA SER A 183 -11.70 6.84 -19.71
C SER A 183 -12.96 6.52 -18.91
N VAL A 184 -13.54 7.53 -18.27
CA VAL A 184 -14.76 7.42 -17.46
C VAL A 184 -15.89 8.18 -18.12
N SER A 185 -17.07 7.57 -18.21
CA SER A 185 -18.28 8.24 -18.71
C SER A 185 -19.52 7.75 -17.96
N PRO A 186 -20.49 8.63 -17.64
CA PRO A 186 -21.67 8.24 -16.90
C PRO A 186 -22.71 7.55 -17.80
N SER A 187 -23.26 6.41 -17.35
CA SER A 187 -24.34 5.69 -18.04
C SER A 187 -25.71 6.08 -17.48
N ARG A 188 -26.11 7.33 -17.71
CA ARG A 188 -27.30 7.96 -17.08
C ARG A 188 -28.64 7.34 -17.46
N ARG A 189 -28.73 6.69 -18.63
CA ARG A 189 -29.97 6.07 -19.14
C ARG A 189 -29.98 4.56 -18.92
N GLU A 190 -28.99 3.87 -19.45
CA GLU A 190 -28.94 2.41 -19.45
C GLU A 190 -28.47 1.83 -18.11
N GLY A 191 -27.61 2.56 -17.39
CA GLY A 191 -27.09 2.13 -16.09
C GLY A 191 -27.98 2.52 -14.91
N LYS A 192 -29.14 3.16 -15.14
CA LYS A 192 -30.02 3.62 -14.08
C LYS A 192 -30.77 2.42 -13.49
N ALA A 193 -30.50 2.12 -12.22
CA ALA A 193 -31.09 1.00 -11.52
C ALA A 193 -31.04 1.18 -10.00
N ALA A 194 -32.02 0.58 -9.31
CA ALA A 194 -32.02 0.41 -7.87
C ALA A 194 -31.02 -0.68 -7.47
N ILE A 195 -30.35 -0.50 -6.33
CA ILE A 195 -29.41 -1.48 -5.77
C ILE A 195 -30.21 -2.65 -5.19
N PRO A 196 -30.06 -3.88 -5.72
CA PRO A 196 -30.68 -5.07 -5.15
C PRO A 196 -30.24 -5.29 -3.70
N GLU A 197 -31.15 -5.79 -2.83
CA GLU A 197 -30.84 -6.05 -1.41
C GLU A 197 -29.70 -7.04 -1.23
N GLU A 198 -29.56 -8.00 -2.14
CA GLU A 198 -28.47 -8.99 -2.15
C GLU A 198 -27.10 -8.32 -2.21
N LEU A 199 -26.95 -7.23 -2.97
CA LEU A 199 -25.68 -6.52 -3.10
C LEU A 199 -25.33 -5.70 -1.86
N LYS A 200 -26.33 -5.32 -1.05
CA LYS A 200 -26.11 -4.55 0.19
C LYS A 200 -25.42 -5.38 1.27
N THR A 201 -25.60 -6.70 1.27
CA THR A 201 -24.92 -7.59 2.22
C THR A 201 -23.41 -7.64 2.04
N GLY A 202 -22.89 -7.27 0.86
CA GLY A 202 -21.46 -7.19 0.58
C GLY A 202 -20.80 -5.86 0.96
N VAL A 203 -21.57 -4.89 1.48
CA VAL A 203 -21.06 -3.57 1.86
C VAL A 203 -20.23 -3.69 3.13
N LEU A 204 -19.00 -3.19 3.07
CA LEU A 204 -18.11 -3.14 4.22
C LEU A 204 -18.00 -1.71 4.75
N ASN A 205 -17.83 -1.59 6.06
CA ASN A 205 -17.39 -0.33 6.63
C ASN A 205 -15.91 -0.10 6.22
N LEU A 206 -15.68 0.92 5.40
CA LEU A 206 -14.38 1.16 4.78
C LEU A 206 -13.30 1.50 5.81
N GLU A 207 -13.64 2.30 6.83
CA GLU A 207 -12.71 2.69 7.89
C GLU A 207 -12.25 1.48 8.72
N SER A 208 -13.19 0.61 9.11
CA SER A 208 -12.85 -0.60 9.88
C SER A 208 -12.03 -1.59 9.05
N PHE A 209 -12.34 -1.70 7.75
CA PHE A 209 -11.53 -2.49 6.82
C PHE A 209 -10.09 -1.97 6.75
N VAL A 210 -9.91 -0.66 6.52
CA VAL A 210 -8.58 -0.03 6.41
C VAL A 210 -7.79 -0.20 7.71
N LYS A 211 -8.41 0.01 8.87
CA LYS A 211 -7.78 -0.24 10.19
C LYS A 211 -7.40 -1.70 10.38
N SER A 212 -8.17 -2.64 9.84
CA SER A 212 -7.83 -4.06 9.94
C SER A 212 -6.60 -4.47 9.10
N GLN A 213 -6.23 -3.65 8.11
CA GLN A 213 -5.02 -3.85 7.30
C GLN A 213 -3.75 -3.26 7.93
N ASP A 214 -3.87 -2.45 9.00
CA ASP A 214 -2.72 -1.95 9.77
C ASP A 214 -2.14 -3.06 10.65
N ASP A 215 -1.33 -3.90 10.03
CA ASP A 215 -0.59 -4.98 10.68
C ASP A 215 0.86 -4.54 10.98
N VAL A 216 1.16 -4.38 12.26
CA VAL A 216 2.48 -3.97 12.77
C VAL A 216 3.60 -4.89 12.30
N ASN A 217 3.35 -6.20 12.23
CA ASN A 217 4.37 -7.16 11.82
C ASN A 217 4.67 -7.03 10.32
N LYS A 218 3.63 -6.87 9.49
CA LYS A 218 3.80 -6.61 8.06
C LYS A 218 4.48 -5.28 7.80
N TYR A 219 4.14 -4.24 8.58
CA TYR A 219 4.77 -2.93 8.48
C TYR A 219 6.27 -2.99 8.78
N ALA A 220 6.64 -3.60 9.91
CA ALA A 220 8.04 -3.77 10.29
C ALA A 220 8.81 -4.65 9.29
N LEU A 221 8.20 -5.72 8.79
CA LEU A 221 8.81 -6.60 7.77
C LEU A 221 9.03 -5.85 6.45
N THR A 222 8.03 -5.09 5.98
CA THR A 222 8.11 -4.29 4.77
C THR A 222 9.24 -3.27 4.87
N GLY A 223 9.34 -2.57 6.01
CA GLY A 223 10.42 -1.63 6.27
C GLY A 223 11.81 -2.26 6.29
N LYS A 224 11.96 -3.45 6.88
CA LYS A 224 13.23 -4.20 6.85
C LYS A 224 13.64 -4.60 5.44
N ILE A 225 12.70 -5.06 4.62
CA ILE A 225 12.97 -5.43 3.21
C ILE A 225 13.37 -4.20 2.41
N ILE A 226 12.63 -3.09 2.55
CA ILE A 226 12.96 -1.82 1.88
C ILE A 226 14.36 -1.37 2.30
N ALA A 227 14.66 -1.33 3.60
CA ALA A 227 15.97 -0.95 4.12
C ALA A 227 17.11 -1.82 3.57
N ALA A 228 16.91 -3.14 3.53
CA ALA A 228 17.89 -4.07 2.95
C ALA A 228 18.09 -3.83 1.44
N SER A 229 17.01 -3.50 0.71
CA SER A 229 17.08 -3.24 -0.73
C SER A 229 17.67 -1.87 -1.09
N THR A 230 17.47 -0.85 -0.25
CA THR A 230 17.90 0.53 -0.52
C THR A 230 19.17 0.92 0.22
N GLY A 231 19.59 0.17 1.24
CA GLY A 231 20.70 0.53 2.12
C GLY A 231 20.41 1.69 3.07
N ILE A 232 19.15 2.16 3.14
CA ILE A 232 18.73 3.23 4.06
C ILE A 232 18.17 2.59 5.32
N ALA A 233 18.60 3.08 6.49
CA ALA A 233 18.09 2.58 7.76
C ALA A 233 16.58 2.85 7.89
N PHE A 234 15.84 1.82 8.30
CA PHE A 234 14.43 1.95 8.65
C PHE A 234 14.28 1.96 10.17
N SER A 235 13.80 3.07 10.72
CA SER A 235 13.41 3.18 12.13
C SER A 235 11.90 3.13 12.21
N ALA A 236 11.34 2.01 12.67
CA ALA A 236 9.94 2.00 13.06
C ALA A 236 9.81 2.76 14.38
N SER A 237 9.22 3.95 14.37
CA SER A 237 8.93 4.70 15.60
C SER A 237 8.10 3.84 16.56
N SER A 238 8.66 3.58 17.73
CA SER A 238 8.11 2.73 18.81
C SER A 238 6.96 3.39 19.59
N THR A 239 6.00 4.03 18.93
CA THR A 239 4.71 4.39 19.59
C THR A 239 3.74 3.22 19.61
N LEU A 240 4.09 2.11 18.96
CA LEU A 240 3.39 0.84 19.05
C LEU A 240 3.82 0.15 20.34
N SER A 241 3.04 0.34 21.40
CA SER A 241 3.19 -0.41 22.65
C SER A 241 3.21 -1.91 22.35
N LEU A 242 4.41 -2.49 22.36
CA LEU A 242 4.57 -3.94 22.43
C LEU A 242 3.92 -4.40 23.75
N PRO A 243 3.05 -5.41 23.77
CA PRO A 243 2.74 -6.08 25.01
C PRO A 243 4.05 -6.71 25.50
N ALA A 244 4.55 -6.24 26.64
CA ALA A 244 5.75 -6.76 27.26
C ALA A 244 5.51 -8.22 27.68
N THR A 245 5.82 -9.17 26.82
CA THR A 245 6.11 -10.56 27.21
C THR A 245 7.61 -10.66 27.44
N GLY A 246 8.04 -10.23 28.62
CA GLY A 246 9.39 -10.45 29.13
C GLY A 246 9.31 -11.16 30.46
N THR A 247 9.39 -12.49 30.43
CA THR A 247 9.84 -13.26 31.59
C THR A 247 11.37 -13.18 31.67
N THR A 248 11.89 -13.33 32.88
CA THR A 248 13.29 -13.39 33.32
C THR A 248 13.97 -12.04 33.46
N GLY A 249 14.02 -11.59 34.72
CA GLY A 249 14.54 -10.30 35.11
C GLY A 249 16.05 -10.24 35.29
N VAL A 250 16.53 -9.01 35.43
CA VAL A 250 17.64 -8.61 36.29
C VAL A 250 17.50 -7.11 36.54
N GLY A 251 17.54 -6.70 37.80
CA GLY A 251 17.87 -5.34 38.20
C GLY A 251 16.71 -4.43 38.58
N GLU A 252 16.17 -4.60 39.79
CA GLU A 252 15.63 -3.47 40.54
C GLU A 252 16.73 -2.41 40.72
N LEU A 253 16.46 -1.17 40.29
CA LEU A 253 17.17 0.01 40.78
C LEU A 253 16.22 0.79 41.69
N PRO A 254 16.49 0.85 43.00
CA PRO A 254 15.62 1.50 43.97
C PRO A 254 15.86 3.01 43.99
N GLY A 255 14.79 3.76 44.18
CA GLY A 255 14.87 5.16 44.62
C GLY A 255 14.41 6.18 43.60
N PHE A 256 13.09 6.34 43.44
CA PHE A 256 12.47 7.65 43.23
C PHE A 256 11.05 7.60 43.77
N SER A 257 10.93 7.77 45.09
CA SER A 257 9.67 8.14 45.73
C SER A 257 9.67 9.65 45.97
N SER A 258 8.77 10.32 45.26
CA SER A 258 7.94 11.46 45.67
C SER A 258 8.52 12.52 46.63
N SER A 259 8.73 13.74 46.11
CA SER A 259 8.23 14.98 46.75
C SER A 259 8.33 16.21 45.83
N LYS A 260 7.20 16.90 45.69
CA LYS A 260 7.07 18.35 45.39
C LYS A 260 6.93 19.06 46.76
N PRO A 261 6.98 20.41 46.94
CA PRO A 261 7.28 21.53 46.02
C PRO A 261 8.27 22.60 46.58
N ALA A 262 8.72 23.55 45.75
CA ALA A 262 8.78 25.01 46.00
C ALA A 262 9.85 25.74 45.15
N ASP A 263 9.55 27.00 44.82
CA ASP A 263 10.24 27.98 43.98
C ASP A 263 11.70 28.32 44.35
N ASP A 264 12.56 28.51 43.34
CA ASP A 264 13.25 29.78 42.99
C ASP A 264 14.51 29.52 42.10
N VAL A 265 14.63 30.33 41.05
CA VAL A 265 15.68 30.36 39.99
C VAL A 265 17.03 30.86 40.53
N PRO A 266 18.22 30.51 39.96
CA PRO A 266 18.61 30.98 38.62
C PRO A 266 19.43 30.02 37.73
N PHE A 267 19.31 30.29 36.43
CA PHE A 267 20.02 29.71 35.29
C PHE A 267 21.54 29.93 35.39
N ASP A 268 22.31 28.84 35.50
CA ASP A 268 23.78 28.85 35.45
C ASP A 268 24.28 28.25 34.12
N THR A 269 25.03 29.06 33.37
CA THR A 269 25.55 28.82 32.02
C THR A 269 26.84 27.99 32.01
N GLY A 270 26.89 26.88 32.76
CA GLY A 270 28.10 26.05 32.92
C GLY A 270 28.21 24.79 32.03
N ALA A 271 27.16 24.40 31.31
CA ALA A 271 27.11 23.11 30.62
C ALA A 271 27.55 23.12 29.14
N ALA A 272 27.99 24.27 28.61
CA ALA A 272 28.42 24.42 27.22
C ALA A 272 29.93 24.18 27.00
N ASP A 273 30.76 24.25 28.05
CA ASP A 273 32.22 24.13 27.91
C ASP A 273 32.76 22.70 28.11
N ALA A 274 32.00 21.79 28.71
CA ALA A 274 32.42 20.39 28.86
C ALA A 274 32.27 19.57 27.55
N ALA A 275 31.34 19.95 26.67
CA ALA A 275 31.12 19.28 25.39
C ALA A 275 32.11 19.71 24.28
N LYS A 276 32.80 20.85 24.46
CA LYS A 276 33.75 21.39 23.48
C LYS A 276 35.19 20.92 23.70
N SER A 277 35.54 20.54 24.93
CA SER A 277 36.87 19.99 25.26
C SER A 277 37.03 18.52 24.85
N ALA A 278 35.95 17.73 24.82
CA ALA A 278 36.00 16.32 24.42
C ALA A 278 36.01 16.10 22.88
N ALA A 279 35.64 17.11 22.10
CA ALA A 279 35.64 17.05 20.64
C ALA A 279 36.98 17.48 20.00
N ALA A 280 37.89 18.07 20.78
CA ALA A 280 39.21 18.53 20.32
C ALA A 280 40.34 17.50 20.52
N GLU A 281 40.15 16.49 21.37
CA GLU A 281 41.16 15.44 21.62
C GLU A 281 41.00 14.19 20.74
N ALA A 282 39.92 14.07 19.96
CA ALA A 282 39.69 12.93 19.05
C ALA A 282 40.15 13.18 17.60
N SER A 283 40.68 14.36 17.28
CA SER A 283 41.13 14.74 15.93
C SER A 283 42.65 14.80 15.75
N ALA A 284 43.44 14.30 16.71
CA ALA A 284 44.90 14.35 16.72
C ALA A 284 45.60 12.98 16.62
N VAL A 285 45.06 12.05 15.81
CA VAL A 285 45.78 10.81 15.48
C VAL A 285 45.83 10.63 13.97
N GLU A 286 46.90 11.13 13.36
CA GLU A 286 47.29 10.81 11.98
C GLU A 286 47.88 9.40 11.92
N PHE A 287 47.28 8.53 11.11
CA PHE A 287 47.84 7.23 10.74
C PHE A 287 48.70 7.39 9.49
N THR A 288 50.02 7.27 9.65
CA THR A 288 50.99 7.22 8.55
C THR A 288 51.30 5.76 8.20
N GLY A 289 51.21 5.41 6.92
CA GLY A 289 51.55 4.07 6.45
C GLY A 289 51.24 3.85 4.97
N ALA A 290 52.11 4.34 4.09
CA ALA A 290 52.20 3.90 2.70
C ALA A 290 53.60 3.31 2.48
N ALA A 291 53.70 2.00 2.29
CA ALA A 291 54.73 1.33 1.48
C ALA A 291 54.39 -0.17 1.38
N ASP A 292 54.68 -0.72 0.20
CA ASP A 292 54.76 -2.14 -0.15
C ASP A 292 53.45 -2.92 -0.37
N ALA A 293 52.97 -2.90 -1.61
CA ALA A 293 53.26 -4.00 -2.54
C ALA A 293 52.38 -3.90 -3.80
N THR A 294 52.92 -3.22 -4.81
CA THR A 294 52.60 -3.49 -6.22
C THR A 294 52.96 -4.94 -6.56
N ALA A 295 51.98 -5.76 -6.93
CA ALA A 295 52.23 -6.95 -7.73
C ALA A 295 50.99 -7.35 -8.54
N SER A 296 51.23 -7.47 -9.85
CA SER A 296 50.46 -8.22 -10.86
C SER A 296 49.22 -7.57 -11.48
N ALA A 297 49.49 -6.69 -12.44
CA ALA A 297 48.76 -6.69 -13.69
C ALA A 297 49.28 -7.86 -14.57
N ALA A 298 48.40 -8.80 -14.95
CA ALA A 298 48.44 -9.58 -16.20
C ALA A 298 47.44 -10.75 -16.14
N ALA A 299 46.34 -10.67 -16.87
CA ALA A 299 45.81 -11.78 -17.69
C ALA A 299 44.62 -11.28 -18.51
N VAL A 300 44.85 -11.14 -19.81
CA VAL A 300 43.90 -10.75 -20.85
C VAL A 300 43.63 -12.01 -21.70
N THR A 301 42.35 -12.41 -21.78
CA THR A 301 41.67 -13.24 -22.83
C THR A 301 42.06 -14.73 -23.06
N PRO A 302 41.21 -15.57 -23.72
CA PRO A 302 40.16 -15.23 -24.69
C PRO A 302 38.75 -15.85 -24.56
N ALA A 303 37.88 -15.22 -25.34
CA ALA A 303 36.50 -15.52 -25.67
C ALA A 303 36.24 -16.92 -26.27
N ALA A 304 35.00 -17.40 -26.11
CA ALA A 304 34.12 -18.00 -27.13
C ALA A 304 32.80 -18.48 -26.50
N PRO A 305 31.69 -18.63 -27.25
CA PRO A 305 31.18 -17.76 -28.30
C PRO A 305 29.72 -17.35 -28.09
N VAL A 306 29.32 -16.37 -28.89
CA VAL A 306 27.98 -15.84 -29.09
C VAL A 306 27.09 -16.89 -29.79
N ALA A 307 25.87 -17.09 -29.33
CA ALA A 307 24.81 -17.74 -30.11
C ALA A 307 23.77 -16.68 -30.52
N SER A 308 23.64 -16.46 -31.82
CA SER A 308 22.55 -15.75 -32.48
C SER A 308 21.48 -16.77 -32.95
N PRO A 309 20.27 -16.32 -33.30
CA PRO A 309 19.02 -17.03 -33.02
C PRO A 309 18.74 -18.17 -34.00
N SER A 310 18.27 -19.31 -33.51
CA SER A 310 17.61 -20.32 -34.32
C SER A 310 16.15 -19.92 -34.50
N ASN A 311 15.81 -19.47 -35.72
CA ASN A 311 14.46 -19.50 -36.25
C ASN A 311 14.02 -20.96 -36.38
N ASP A 312 13.40 -21.54 -35.35
CA ASP A 312 12.55 -22.71 -35.53
C ASP A 312 11.13 -22.22 -35.85
N SER A 313 10.93 -21.93 -37.13
CA SER A 313 9.62 -21.95 -37.74
C SER A 313 9.07 -23.35 -37.53
N LEU A 314 8.04 -23.50 -36.71
CA LEU A 314 7.23 -24.72 -36.66
C LEU A 314 6.81 -25.04 -38.10
N ALA A 315 7.39 -26.10 -38.66
CA ALA A 315 7.06 -26.53 -39.99
C ALA A 315 5.58 -26.96 -40.00
N GLU A 316 4.84 -26.55 -41.02
CA GLU A 316 3.41 -26.87 -41.18
C GLU A 316 3.08 -28.37 -41.15
N GLN A 317 4.11 -29.23 -41.22
CA GLN A 317 3.99 -30.68 -41.06
C GLN A 317 3.74 -31.12 -39.61
N ASP A 318 4.31 -30.45 -38.60
CA ASP A 318 4.11 -30.84 -37.19
C ASP A 318 2.70 -30.48 -36.68
N LEU A 319 2.10 -29.42 -37.24
CA LEU A 319 0.73 -29.03 -36.90
C LEU A 319 -0.32 -29.93 -37.57
N ALA A 320 -0.02 -30.46 -38.77
CA ALA A 320 -0.87 -31.39 -39.49
C ALA A 320 -0.91 -32.78 -38.82
N ASP A 321 0.22 -33.26 -38.29
CA ASP A 321 0.28 -34.53 -37.57
C ASP A 321 -0.41 -34.45 -36.19
N MET A 322 -0.39 -33.30 -35.51
CA MET A 322 -1.14 -33.09 -34.27
C MET A 322 -2.66 -33.00 -34.48
N MET A 323 -3.12 -32.43 -35.60
CA MET A 323 -4.57 -32.35 -35.92
C MET A 323 -5.14 -33.72 -36.30
N LYS A 324 -4.34 -34.59 -36.91
CA LYS A 324 -4.76 -35.96 -37.27
C LYS A 324 -4.89 -36.89 -36.06
N ALA A 325 -4.23 -36.57 -34.95
CA ALA A 325 -4.35 -37.30 -33.69
C ALA A 325 -5.62 -36.94 -32.88
N LEU A 326 -6.32 -35.86 -33.24
CA LEU A 326 -7.50 -35.33 -32.53
C LEU A 326 -8.84 -35.68 -33.18
N GLU A 327 -8.85 -36.15 -34.43
CA GLU A 327 -10.07 -36.65 -35.11
C GLU A 327 -10.28 -38.17 -34.95
N GLY A 328 -9.48 -38.81 -34.08
CA GLY A 328 -9.46 -40.27 -33.85
C GLY A 328 -9.84 -40.73 -32.44
N VAL A 329 -10.56 -39.91 -31.66
CA VAL A 329 -11.18 -40.30 -30.37
C VAL A 329 -12.63 -39.84 -30.33
#